data_AF-K9PIB1-F1
#
_entry.id   AF-K9PIB1-F1
#
_cell.length_a   1.000
_cell.length_b   1.000
_cell.length_c   1.000
_cell.angle_alpha   90.00
_cell.angle_beta   90.00
_cell.angle_gamma   90.00
#
_symmetry.space_group_name_H-M   'P 1'
#
loop_
_entity.id
_entity.type
_entity.pdbx_description
1 polymer ?
#
loop_
_entity_poly.entity_id
_entity_poly.type
_entity_poly.pdbx_seq_one_letter_code
_entity_poly.pdbx_strand_id
1 'polypeptide(L)'
;MILIKEIVQQVLTSGYLSIADQNQMQLLLQSNYDSEDLDAFIILQRAIVAGEIKQESRSQKTTLSTAGKDAAANMKLAYQIAAEMAFAAAMALTMPKGSKDQTSFGA
;
A
#
# COMPACT_ATOMS: atom_id res chain seq x y z
N MET A 1 16.38 -25.48 7.12
CA MET A 1 15.77 -24.14 7.18
C MET A 1 14.54 -24.16 6.31
N ILE A 2 13.41 -23.66 6.77
CA ILE A 2 12.19 -23.63 5.95
C ILE A 2 12.32 -22.47 4.97
N LEU A 3 12.19 -22.75 3.67
CA LEU A 3 12.28 -21.75 2.60
C LEU A 3 10.88 -21.30 2.19
N ILE A 4 10.76 -20.11 1.59
CA ILE A 4 9.48 -19.58 1.14
C ILE A 4 8.93 -20.48 0.03
N LYS A 5 9.78 -20.96 -0.88
CA LYS A 5 9.38 -21.89 -1.94
C LYS A 5 8.71 -23.18 -1.45
N GLU A 6 9.16 -23.74 -0.33
CA GLU A 6 8.58 -24.95 0.26
C GLU A 6 7.16 -24.68 0.79
N ILE A 7 6.97 -23.54 1.47
CA ILE A 7 5.67 -23.12 1.99
C ILE A 7 4.71 -22.85 0.83
N VAL A 8 5.18 -22.12 -0.19
CA VAL A 8 4.42 -21.83 -1.42
C VAL A 8 3.98 -23.13 -2.09
N GLN A 9 4.88 -24.10 -2.25
CA GLN A 9 4.56 -25.37 -2.89
C GLN A 9 3.52 -26.16 -2.09
N GLN A 10 3.62 -26.17 -0.77
CA GLN A 10 2.62 -26.81 0.10
C GLN A 10 1.25 -26.17 -0.06
N VAL A 11 1.20 -24.83 -0.13
CA VAL A 11 -0.04 -24.05 -0.28
C VAL A 11 -0.64 -24.23 -1.68
N LEU A 12 0.18 -24.28 -2.72
CA LEU A 12 -0.26 -24.57 -4.09
C LEU A 12 -0.83 -26.00 -4.20
N THR A 13 -0.22 -26.95 -3.49
CA THR A 13 -0.67 -28.35 -3.47
C THR A 13 -1.97 -28.52 -2.67
N SER A 14 -2.10 -27.83 -1.53
CA SER A 14 -3.28 -27.89 -0.68
C SER A 14 -4.44 -27.04 -1.20
N GLY A 15 -4.16 -26.03 -2.02
CA GLY A 15 -5.11 -25.01 -2.43
C GLY A 15 -5.58 -24.10 -1.28
N TYR A 16 -4.91 -24.13 -0.13
CA TYR A 16 -5.29 -23.40 1.07
C TYR A 16 -4.10 -22.69 1.71
N LEU A 17 -4.23 -21.39 1.94
CA LEU A 17 -3.21 -20.59 2.61
C LEU A 17 -3.67 -20.24 4.04
N SER A 18 -3.05 -20.84 5.06
CA SER A 18 -3.34 -20.50 6.46
C SER A 18 -2.70 -19.18 6.89
N ILE A 19 -3.26 -18.52 7.92
CA ILE A 19 -2.65 -17.35 8.54
C ILE A 19 -1.25 -17.69 9.11
N ALA A 20 -1.06 -18.91 9.61
CA ALA A 20 0.25 -19.36 10.12
C ALA A 20 1.32 -19.38 9.02
N ASP A 21 0.99 -19.98 7.87
CA ASP A 21 1.88 -20.05 6.70
C ASP A 21 2.16 -18.65 6.14
N GLN A 22 1.14 -17.79 6.09
CA GLN A 22 1.29 -16.42 5.63
C GLN A 22 2.22 -15.59 6.53
N ASN A 23 2.06 -15.68 7.85
CA ASN A 23 2.94 -15.00 8.80
C ASN A 23 4.38 -15.52 8.70
N GLN A 24 4.55 -16.83 8.54
CA GLN A 24 5.86 -17.43 8.37
C GLN A 24 6.55 -16.93 7.08
N MET A 25 5.82 -16.89 5.96
CA MET A 25 6.36 -16.31 4.72
C MET A 25 6.69 -14.83 4.86
N GLN A 26 5.87 -14.06 5.57
CA GLN A 26 6.15 -12.64 5.80
C GLN A 26 7.44 -12.42 6.61
N LEU A 27 7.68 -13.22 7.64
CA LEU A 27 8.91 -13.16 8.43
C LEU A 27 10.15 -13.54 7.59
N LEU A 28 10.01 -14.54 6.73
CA LEU A 28 11.09 -14.96 5.83
C LEU A 28 11.40 -13.88 4.78
N LEU A 29 10.37 -13.25 4.21
CA LEU A 29 10.52 -12.12 3.26
C LEU A 29 11.15 -10.89 3.91
N GLN A 30 10.95 -10.68 5.21
CA GLN A 30 11.57 -9.59 5.97
C GLN A 30 13.04 -9.86 6.33
N SER A 31 13.48 -11.11 6.27
CA SER A 31 14.82 -11.52 6.69
C SER A 31 15.79 -11.56 5.49
N ASN A 32 15.89 -12.71 4.83
CA ASN A 32 16.69 -12.90 3.63
C ASN A 32 15.96 -13.91 2.76
N TYR A 33 15.62 -13.50 1.54
CA TYR A 33 15.00 -14.35 0.53
C TYR A 33 15.86 -14.32 -0.73
N ASP A 34 15.90 -15.44 -1.45
CA ASP A 34 16.56 -15.51 -2.75
C ASP A 34 15.59 -15.19 -3.89
N SER A 35 16.13 -15.00 -5.09
CA SER A 35 15.36 -14.89 -6.33
C SER A 35 14.33 -16.01 -6.54
N GLU A 36 14.67 -17.26 -6.19
CA GLU A 36 13.73 -18.38 -6.29
C GLU A 36 12.53 -18.24 -5.32
N ASP A 37 12.79 -17.76 -4.11
CA ASP A 37 11.76 -17.55 -3.10
C ASP A 37 10.81 -16.42 -3.51
N LEU A 38 11.35 -15.37 -4.14
CA LEU A 38 10.55 -14.28 -4.69
C LEU A 38 9.67 -14.77 -5.85
N ASP A 39 10.22 -15.55 -6.78
CA ASP A 39 9.47 -16.09 -7.91
C ASP A 39 8.30 -16.97 -7.44
N ALA A 40 8.57 -17.88 -6.50
CA ALA A 40 7.55 -18.70 -5.86
C ALA A 40 6.46 -17.83 -5.21
N PHE A 41 6.84 -16.78 -4.48
CA PHE A 41 5.89 -15.87 -3.86
C PHE A 41 5.01 -15.14 -4.90
N ILE A 42 5.57 -14.69 -6.02
CA ILE A 42 4.80 -14.03 -7.10
C ILE A 42 3.81 -15.01 -7.73
N ILE A 43 4.20 -16.27 -7.96
CA ILE A 43 3.30 -17.32 -8.45
C ILE A 43 2.14 -17.53 -7.47
N LEU A 44 2.44 -17.60 -6.17
CA LEU A 44 1.41 -17.73 -5.13
C LEU A 44 0.42 -16.57 -5.17
N GLN A 45 0.91 -15.32 -5.24
CA GLN A 45 0.03 -14.14 -5.31
C GLN A 45 -0.89 -14.19 -6.53
N ARG A 46 -0.37 -14.63 -7.69
CA ARG A 46 -1.18 -14.78 -8.91
C ARG A 46 -2.29 -15.82 -8.72
N ALA A 47 -1.98 -16.97 -8.13
CA ALA A 47 -2.96 -18.03 -7.87
C ALA A 47 -4.03 -17.60 -6.86
N ILE A 48 -3.66 -16.79 -5.85
CA ILE A 48 -4.63 -16.18 -4.93
C ILE A 48 -5.56 -15.22 -5.68
N VAL A 49 -5.01 -14.33 -6.52
CA VAL A 49 -5.79 -13.36 -7.30
C VAL A 49 -6.70 -14.05 -8.33
N ALA A 50 -6.24 -15.17 -8.90
CA ALA A 50 -7.03 -16.02 -9.78
C ALA A 50 -8.16 -16.77 -9.05
N GLY A 51 -8.13 -16.79 -7.71
CA GLY A 51 -9.09 -17.53 -6.89
C GLY A 51 -8.83 -19.04 -6.82
N GLU A 52 -7.66 -19.49 -7.28
CA GLU A 52 -7.24 -20.90 -7.24
C GLU A 52 -6.87 -21.35 -5.84
N ILE A 53 -6.50 -20.40 -4.97
CA ILE A 53 -6.10 -20.65 -3.59
C ILE A 53 -7.08 -19.96 -2.65
N LYS A 54 -7.65 -20.75 -1.74
CA LYS A 54 -8.50 -20.25 -0.67
C LYS A 54 -7.62 -19.76 0.48
N GLN A 55 -7.45 -18.46 0.58
CA GLN A 55 -6.73 -17.85 1.70
C GLN A 55 -7.62 -17.78 2.94
N GLU A 56 -7.07 -18.19 4.08
CA GLU A 56 -7.62 -17.91 5.39
C GLU A 56 -7.61 -16.40 5.61
N SER A 57 -8.73 -15.79 5.24
CA SER A 57 -8.96 -14.39 5.47
C SER A 57 -9.13 -14.23 6.97
N ARG A 58 -8.09 -13.71 7.64
CA ARG A 58 -8.35 -12.97 8.89
C ARG A 58 -9.40 -11.96 8.50
N SER A 59 -10.56 -11.96 9.12
CA SER A 59 -11.62 -10.98 8.89
C SER A 59 -11.17 -9.58 9.30
N GLN A 60 -10.09 -9.09 8.69
CA GLN A 60 -9.80 -7.69 8.60
C GLN A 60 -10.88 -7.18 7.66
N LYS A 61 -11.87 -6.52 8.27
CA LYS A 61 -12.66 -5.48 7.62
C LYS A 61 -11.70 -4.39 7.14
N THR A 62 -10.82 -4.72 6.20
CA THR A 62 -10.30 -3.72 5.28
C THR A 62 -11.42 -3.57 4.30
N THR A 63 -12.34 -2.67 4.64
CA THR A 63 -13.30 -2.07 3.73
C THR A 63 -12.53 -1.44 2.59
N LEU A 64 -12.11 -2.26 1.63
CA LEU A 64 -12.13 -1.91 0.22
C LEU A 64 -13.59 -2.09 -0.24
N SER A 65 -14.50 -1.40 0.46
CA SER A 65 -15.82 -1.13 -0.07
C SER A 65 -15.61 -0.02 -1.10
N THR A 66 -15.60 -0.45 -2.36
CA THR A 66 -16.36 0.15 -3.44
C THR A 66 -16.46 1.68 -3.41
N ALA A 67 -15.87 2.30 -4.43
CA ALA A 67 -16.32 3.60 -4.91
C ALA A 67 -17.86 3.70 -4.84
N GLY A 68 -18.35 4.64 -4.03
CA GLY A 68 -19.76 5.03 -4.02
C GLY A 68 -20.58 4.49 -2.84
N LYS A 69 -20.28 4.92 -1.60
CA LYS A 69 -21.34 5.15 -0.57
C LYS A 69 -20.94 5.95 0.68
N ASP A 70 -19.96 6.84 0.63
CA ASP A 70 -19.64 7.74 1.77
C ASP A 70 -19.53 9.23 1.36
N ALA A 71 -20.23 9.62 0.29
CA ALA A 71 -20.23 11.00 -0.21
C ALA A 71 -20.82 12.04 0.76
N ALA A 72 -21.61 11.62 1.77
CA ALA A 72 -22.26 12.56 2.69
C ALA A 72 -21.41 12.95 3.91
N ALA A 73 -20.61 12.02 4.46
CA ALA A 73 -19.81 12.30 5.66
C ALA A 73 -18.50 13.04 5.33
N ASN A 74 -17.96 12.84 4.12
CA ASN A 74 -16.68 13.43 3.73
C ASN A 74 -16.79 14.83 3.12
N MET A 75 -17.99 15.32 2.76
CA MET A 75 -18.12 16.63 2.09
C MET A 75 -17.78 17.81 3.01
N LYS A 76 -18.16 17.74 4.29
CA LYS A 76 -17.81 18.76 5.30
C LYS A 76 -16.30 18.79 5.55
N LEU A 77 -15.68 17.61 5.63
CA LEU A 77 -14.24 17.48 5.85
C LEU A 77 -13.45 17.97 4.62
N ALA A 78 -13.85 17.55 3.41
CA ALA A 78 -13.24 18.00 2.17
C ALA A 78 -13.37 19.53 1.97
N TYR A 79 -14.52 20.12 2.32
CA TYR A 79 -14.70 21.57 2.26
C TYR A 79 -13.83 22.30 3.29
N GLN A 80 -13.70 21.75 4.51
CA GLN A 80 -12.85 22.32 5.56
C GLN A 80 -11.37 22.29 5.17
N ILE A 81 -10.89 21.16 4.64
CA ILE A 81 -9.51 21.01 4.14
C ILE A 81 -9.25 21.98 2.97
N ALA A 82 -10.20 22.10 2.04
CA ALA A 82 -10.07 23.03 0.92
C ALA A 82 -10.04 24.49 1.39
N ALA A 83 -10.87 24.85 2.37
CA ALA A 83 -10.90 26.20 2.94
C ALA A 83 -9.59 26.55 3.67
N GLU A 84 -9.01 25.63 4.45
CA GLU A 84 -7.71 25.82 5.09
C GLU A 84 -6.57 25.95 4.07
N MET A 85 -6.55 25.10 3.04
CA MET A 85 -5.55 25.17 1.97
C MET A 85 -5.63 26.49 1.21
N ALA A 86 -6.84 26.96 0.89
CA ALA A 86 -7.05 28.25 0.22
C ALA A 86 -6.63 29.43 1.12
N PHE A 87 -6.93 29.37 2.41
CA PHE A 87 -6.52 30.39 3.37
C PHE A 87 -4.99 30.45 3.53
N ALA A 88 -4.32 29.31 3.67
CA ALA A 88 -2.87 29.22 3.72
C ALA A 88 -2.21 29.73 2.44
N ALA A 89 -2.74 29.36 1.27
CA ALA A 89 -2.25 29.85 -0.01
C ALA A 89 -2.43 31.38 -0.14
N ALA A 90 -3.59 31.91 0.27
CA ALA A 90 -3.82 33.36 0.28
C ALA A 90 -2.84 34.08 1.21
N MET A 91 -2.61 33.58 2.43
CA MET A 91 -1.62 34.14 3.34
C MET A 91 -0.19 34.08 2.77
N ALA A 92 0.19 32.97 2.14
CA ALA A 92 1.50 32.85 1.50
C ALA A 92 1.69 33.85 0.34
N LEU A 93 0.61 34.20 -0.37
CA LEU A 93 0.63 35.20 -1.43
C LEU A 93 0.58 36.64 -0.91
N THR A 94 0.02 36.89 0.27
CA THR A 94 -0.07 38.23 0.89
C THR A 94 1.11 38.58 1.78
N MET A 95 1.96 37.60 2.14
CA MET A 95 3.25 37.89 2.74
C MET A 95 4.16 38.60 1.72
N PRO A 96 4.65 39.82 2.00
CA PRO A 96 5.59 40.49 1.11
C PRO A 96 6.86 39.65 1.02
N LYS A 97 7.15 39.15 -0.19
CA LYS A 97 8.38 38.41 -0.47
C LYS A 97 9.55 39.37 -0.31
N GLY A 98 10.16 39.34 0.87
CA GLY A 98 11.39 40.06 1.19
C GLY A 98 12.48 39.66 0.21
N SER A 99 12.75 40.58 -0.72
CA SER A 99 13.92 40.73 -1.57
C SER A 99 15.17 39.93 -1.19
N LYS A 100 15.62 39.08 -2.11
CA LYS A 100 17.00 39.13 -2.60
C LYS A 100 17.07 38.54 -4.01
N ASP A 101 16.80 39.43 -4.94
CA ASP A 101 17.38 39.41 -6.27
C ASP A 101 18.91 39.38 -6.12
N GLN A 102 19.55 38.33 -6.62
CA GLN A 102 20.90 38.47 -7.13
C GLN A 102 21.05 37.51 -8.31
N THR A 103 20.49 37.97 -9.43
CA THR A 103 20.82 37.49 -10.76
C THR A 103 22.23 37.97 -11.07
N SER A 104 23.22 37.08 -11.09
CA SER A 104 24.52 37.38 -11.69
C SER A 104 25.05 36.13 -12.38
N PHE A 105 24.72 36.00 -13.66
CA PHE A 105 25.53 35.31 -14.65
C PHE A 105 25.29 35.99 -16.00
N GLY A 106 26.36 36.53 -16.60
CA GLY A 106 26.40 36.85 -18.04
C GLY A 106 26.97 38.22 -18.40
N ALA A 107 28.30 38.32 -18.50
CA ALA A 107 29.04 38.83 -19.66
C ALA A 107 30.54 38.57 -19.44
#